data_AF-A0A976HSI1-F1
#
_entry.id   AF-A0A976HSI1-F1
#
_cell.length_a   1.000
_cell.length_b   1.000
_cell.length_c   1.000
_cell.angle_alpha   90.00
_cell.angle_beta   90.00
_cell.angle_gamma   90.00
#
_symmetry.space_group_name_H-M   'P 1'
#
loop_
_entity.id
_entity.type
_entity.pdbx_description
1 polymer ?
#
loop_
_entity_poly.entity_id
_entity_poly.type
_entity_poly.pdbx_seq_one_letter_code
_entity_poly.pdbx_strand_id
1 'polypeptide(L)'
;MNETFKSSMLKDPIRQDEVHLSDKGVSFKVKKLIGGTEQFVFYADISGVEIDSGMFFATIRILPRARPEIVIDNFAKSDAQEIKALILERV
;
A
#
# COMPACT_ATOMS: atom_id res chain seq x y z
N MET A 1 15.36 -0.60 -6.68
CA MET A 1 14.01 -0.49 -7.29
C MET A 1 13.27 0.60 -6.53
N ASN A 2 12.62 1.51 -7.24
CA ASN A 2 12.01 2.70 -6.64
C ASN A 2 10.67 2.97 -7.33
N GLU A 3 9.69 2.14 -7.01
CA GLU A 3 8.37 2.18 -7.64
C GLU A 3 7.37 2.89 -6.73
N THR A 4 6.46 3.65 -7.33
CA THR A 4 5.44 4.39 -6.59
C THR A 4 4.09 4.18 -7.23
N PHE A 5 3.16 3.65 -6.45
CA PHE A 5 1.78 3.47 -6.83
C PHE A 5 0.93 4.51 -6.11
N LYS A 6 -0.15 4.97 -6.75
CA LYS A 6 -1.07 5.97 -6.20
C LYS A 6 -2.49 5.44 -6.21
N SER A 7 -3.26 5.73 -5.17
CA SER A 7 -4.68 5.40 -5.14
C SER A 7 -5.45 6.21 -6.19
N SER A 8 -6.57 5.67 -6.64
CA SER A 8 -7.37 6.21 -7.73
C SER A 8 -7.93 7.60 -7.39
N MET A 9 -7.71 8.56 -8.30
CA MET A 9 -8.33 9.89 -8.21
C MET A 9 -9.86 9.87 -8.31
N LEU A 10 -10.46 8.76 -8.76
CA LEU A 10 -11.92 8.69 -8.95
C LEU A 10 -12.66 8.84 -7.61
N LYS A 11 -12.10 8.27 -6.54
CA LYS A 11 -12.71 8.32 -5.20
C LYS A 11 -12.19 9.49 -4.37
N ASP A 12 -10.92 9.88 -4.55
CA ASP A 12 -10.35 11.06 -3.91
C ASP A 12 -9.42 11.83 -4.89
N PRO A 13 -9.98 12.78 -5.64
CA PRO A 13 -9.22 13.52 -6.66
C PRO A 13 -8.22 14.51 -6.08
N ILE A 14 -8.31 14.82 -4.78
CA ILE A 14 -7.48 15.85 -4.13
C ILE A 14 -6.40 15.19 -3.27
N ARG A 15 -6.66 13.98 -2.75
CA ARG A 15 -5.77 13.28 -1.81
C ARG A 15 -5.57 11.84 -2.25
N GLN A 16 -4.52 11.64 -3.03
CA GLN A 16 -4.08 10.29 -3.38
C GLN A 16 -3.14 9.75 -2.31
N ASP A 17 -3.49 8.59 -1.79
CA ASP A 17 -2.59 7.80 -0.98
C ASP A 17 -1.53 7.16 -1.88
N GLU A 18 -0.34 6.92 -1.32
CA GLU A 18 0.79 6.42 -2.09
C GLU A 18 1.43 5.20 -1.42
N VAL A 19 1.80 4.22 -2.23
CA VAL A 19 2.66 3.10 -1.84
C VAL A 19 3.99 3.28 -2.54
N HIS A 20 5.07 3.38 -1.78
CA HIS A 20 6.42 3.51 -2.31
C HIS A 20 7.25 2.28 -1.95
N LEU A 21 7.64 1.52 -2.97
CA LEU A 21 8.47 0.34 -2.81
C LEU A 21 9.92 0.74 -3.03
N SER A 22 10.71 0.61 -1.96
CA SER A 22 12.14 0.81 -1.97
C SER A 22 12.87 -0.53 -1.89
N ASP A 23 14.20 -0.50 -1.91
CA ASP A 23 15.03 -1.70 -1.74
C ASP A 23 14.93 -2.32 -0.34
N LYS A 24 14.62 -1.53 0.69
CA LYS A 24 14.62 -2.00 2.09
C LYS A 24 13.24 -2.37 2.61
N GLY A 25 12.19 -1.84 1.99
CA GLY A 25 10.84 -1.97 2.48
C GLY A 25 9.86 -1.07 1.74
N VAL A 26 8.69 -0.91 2.34
CA VAL A 26 7.55 -0.23 1.73
C VAL A 26 7.10 0.92 2.61
N SER A 27 6.94 2.12 2.02
CA SER A 27 6.27 3.25 2.66
C SER A 27 4.81 3.36 2.22
N PHE A 28 3.93 3.62 3.17
CA PHE A 28 2.52 3.92 2.98
C PHE A 28 2.26 5.36 3.39
N LYS A 29 1.88 6.21 2.44
CA LYS A 29 1.53 7.60 2.69
C LYS A 29 0.03 7.76 2.55
N VAL A 30 -0.66 7.96 3.68
CA VAL A 30 -2.08 8.28 3.72
C VAL A 30 -2.25 9.79 3.83
N LYS A 31 -2.81 10.43 2.80
CA LYS A 31 -2.98 11.89 2.76
C LYS A 31 -4.35 12.28 3.28
N LYS A 32 -4.41 13.17 4.29
CA LYS A 32 -5.67 13.78 4.75
C LYS A 32 -5.66 15.29 4.50
N LEU A 33 -6.83 15.92 4.56
CA LEU A 33 -6.99 17.38 4.36
C LEU A 33 -6.17 18.20 5.37
N ILE A 34 -5.97 17.66 6.58
CA ILE A 34 -5.16 18.24 7.64
C ILE A 34 -4.40 17.11 8.31
N GLY A 35 -3.07 17.17 8.24
CA GLY A 35 -2.19 16.08 8.66
C GLY A 35 -2.17 14.91 7.67
N GLY A 36 -1.07 14.18 7.64
CA GLY A 36 -0.91 12.95 6.86
C GLY A 36 -0.12 11.95 7.68
N THR A 37 -0.29 10.67 7.40
CA THR A 37 0.46 9.61 8.10
C THR A 37 1.32 8.88 7.09
N GLU A 38 2.62 8.84 7.34
CA GLU A 38 3.55 8.00 6.62
C GLU A 38 3.99 6.85 7.54
N GLN A 39 3.88 5.63 7.05
CA GLN A 39 4.31 4.43 7.75
C GLN A 39 5.30 3.66 6.88
N PHE A 40 6.44 3.28 7.43
CA PHE A 40 7.43 2.46 6.74
C PHE A 40 7.55 1.09 7.39
N VAL A 41 7.60 0.04 6.56
CA VAL A 41 7.77 -1.35 7.00
C VAL A 41 8.90 -2.00 6.20
N PHE A 42 9.87 -2.59 6.89
CA PHE A 42 10.92 -3.39 6.25
C PHE A 42 10.34 -4.70 5.72
N TYR A 43 10.83 -5.20 4.59
CA TYR A 43 10.34 -6.48 4.05
C TYR A 43 10.49 -7.64 5.04
N ALA A 44 11.63 -7.68 5.77
CA ALA A 44 11.87 -8.69 6.80
C ALA A 44 10.81 -8.71 7.92
N ASP A 45 10.16 -7.58 8.16
CA ASP A 45 9.14 -7.42 9.19
C ASP A 45 7.72 -7.71 8.68
N ILE A 46 7.54 -7.98 7.38
CA ILE A 46 6.24 -8.35 6.81
C ILE A 46 6.04 -9.87 6.99
N SER A 47 4.88 -10.27 7.49
CA SER A 47 4.45 -11.67 7.57
C SER A 47 3.52 -12.06 6.41
N GLY A 48 2.81 -11.09 5.83
CA GLY A 48 1.92 -11.34 4.70
C GLY A 48 1.34 -10.06 4.10
N VAL A 49 0.80 -10.22 2.89
CA VAL A 49 0.08 -9.17 2.17
C VAL A 49 -1.22 -9.74 1.62
N GLU A 50 -2.33 -9.10 1.98
CA GLU A 50 -3.66 -9.46 1.55
C GLU A 50 -4.26 -8.37 0.66
N ILE A 51 -5.14 -8.77 -0.26
CA ILE A 51 -5.92 -7.86 -1.07
C ILE A 51 -7.38 -8.22 -0.89
N ASP A 52 -8.18 -7.24 -0.51
CA ASP A 52 -9.63 -7.30 -0.62
C ASP A 52 -10.06 -6.57 -1.89
N SER A 53 -10.57 -7.31 -2.87
CA SER A 53 -10.90 -6.78 -4.20
C SER A 53 -12.40 -6.57 -4.36
N GLY A 54 -12.78 -5.32 -4.65
CA GLY A 54 -14.08 -4.99 -5.23
C GLY A 54 -14.09 -5.18 -6.75
N MET A 55 -15.14 -4.67 -7.40
CA MET A 55 -15.32 -4.78 -8.85
C MET A 55 -14.25 -3.99 -9.65
N PHE A 56 -13.85 -2.81 -9.15
CA PHE A 56 -12.89 -1.92 -9.83
C PHE A 56 -11.69 -1.53 -8.95
N PHE A 57 -11.92 -1.40 -7.64
CA PHE A 57 -10.92 -0.96 -6.68
C PHE A 57 -10.63 -2.06 -5.66
N ALA A 58 -9.45 -1.99 -5.07
CA ALA A 58 -9.00 -2.93 -4.07
C ALA A 58 -8.40 -2.21 -2.86
N THR A 59 -8.46 -2.90 -1.73
CA THR A 59 -7.81 -2.52 -0.48
C THR A 59 -6.64 -3.46 -0.25
N ILE A 60 -5.48 -2.90 0.04
CA ILE A 60 -4.25 -3.65 0.33
C ILE A 60 -4.08 -3.65 1.84
N ARG A 61 -3.90 -4.84 2.42
CA ARG A 61 -3.59 -5.02 3.84
C ARG A 61 -2.20 -5.61 3.96
N ILE A 62 -1.33 -4.93 4.69
CA ILE A 62 -0.03 -5.46 5.07
C ILE A 62 -0.12 -5.94 6.50
N LEU A 63 0.41 -7.13 6.74
CA LEU A 63 0.48 -7.75 8.05
C LEU A 63 1.93 -7.70 8.52
N PRO A 64 2.32 -6.73 9.38
CA PRO A 64 3.63 -6.73 10.01
C PRO A 64 3.69 -7.77 11.14
N ARG A 65 4.85 -8.36 11.39
CA ARG A 65 5.06 -9.38 12.44
C ARG A 65 4.82 -8.87 13.86
N ALA A 66 5.15 -7.61 14.13
CA ALA A 66 5.21 -7.05 15.49
C ALA A 66 4.36 -5.79 15.68
N ARG A 67 3.46 -5.47 14.74
CA ARG A 67 2.63 -4.26 14.76
C ARG A 67 1.24 -4.55 14.20
N PRO A 68 0.24 -3.67 14.46
CA PRO A 68 -1.06 -3.76 13.79
C PRO A 68 -0.93 -3.75 12.27
N GLU A 69 -1.92 -4.33 11.60
CA GLU A 69 -2.01 -4.30 10.15
C GLU A 69 -2.07 -2.86 9.60
N ILE A 70 -1.49 -2.67 8.42
CA ILE A 70 -1.56 -1.41 7.69
C ILE A 70 -2.54 -1.61 6.55
N VAL A 71 -3.59 -0.80 6.53
CA VAL A 71 -4.65 -0.85 5.52
C VAL A 71 -4.55 0.41 4.67
N ILE A 72 -4.49 0.22 3.35
CA ILE A 72 -4.51 1.31 2.38
C ILE A 72 -5.50 0.95 1.27
N ASP A 73 -6.40 1.87 0.95
CA ASP A 73 -7.55 1.60 0.10
C ASP A 73 -7.50 2.33 -1.25
N ASN A 74 -8.52 2.04 -2.06
CA ASN A 74 -8.79 2.79 -3.29
C ASN A 74 -7.70 2.64 -4.38
N PHE A 75 -6.97 1.54 -4.42
CA PHE A 75 -6.08 1.25 -5.55
C PHE A 75 -6.86 0.59 -6.69
N ALA A 76 -6.44 0.84 -7.93
CA ALA A 76 -6.93 0.03 -9.04
C ALA A 76 -6.60 -1.44 -8.76
N LYS A 77 -7.50 -2.36 -9.14
CA LYS A 77 -7.30 -3.78 -8.86
C LYS A 77 -5.99 -4.32 -9.44
N SER A 78 -5.60 -3.88 -10.64
CA SER A 78 -4.32 -4.22 -11.27
C SER A 78 -3.14 -3.78 -10.40
N ASP A 79 -3.15 -2.52 -9.97
CA ASP A 79 -2.07 -1.93 -9.20
C ASP A 79 -1.94 -2.61 -7.83
N ALA A 80 -3.07 -2.91 -7.19
CA ALA A 80 -3.07 -3.66 -5.93
C ALA A 80 -2.45 -5.06 -6.09
N GLN A 81 -2.75 -5.76 -7.18
CA GLN A 81 -2.16 -7.07 -7.48
C GLN A 81 -0.65 -6.97 -7.74
N GLU A 82 -0.22 -5.96 -8.48
CA GLU A 82 1.20 -5.70 -8.76
C GLU A 82 1.96 -5.35 -7.48
N ILE A 83 1.45 -4.43 -6.66
CA ILE A 83 2.01 -4.10 -5.35
C ILE A 83 2.19 -5.36 -4.51
N LYS A 84 1.15 -6.20 -4.41
CA LYS A 84 1.25 -7.46 -3.65
C LYS A 84 2.34 -8.38 -4.20
N ALA A 85 2.40 -8.57 -5.51
CA ALA A 85 3.42 -9.41 -6.13
C ALA A 85 4.84 -8.90 -5.81
N LEU A 86 5.09 -7.61 -6.03
CA LEU A 86 6.40 -6.99 -5.79
C LEU A 86 6.82 -7.06 -4.32
N ILE A 87 5.87 -6.94 -3.37
CA ILE A 87 6.18 -7.10 -1.95
C ILE A 87 6.49 -8.55 -1.62
N LEU A 88 5.67 -9.50 -2.07
CA LEU A 88 5.86 -10.93 -1.78
C LEU A 88 7.14 -11.52 -2.39
N GLU A 89 7.64 -10.97 -3.50
CA GLU A 89 8.96 -11.34 -4.04
C GLU A 89 10.13 -11.06 -3.08
N ARG A 90 9.93 -10.25 -2.04
CA ARG A 90 10.98 -9.71 -1.16
C ARG A 90 10.83 -10.11 0.30
N VAL A 91 9.77 -10.85 0.65
CA VAL A 91 9.39 -11.25 2.01
C VAL A 91 9.69 -12.72 2.26
#